data_AF-A0A971F0D2-F1
#
_entry.id   AF-A0A971F0D2-F1
#
_cell.length_a   1.000
_cell.length_b   1.000
_cell.length_c   1.000
_cell.angle_alpha   90.00
_cell.angle_beta   90.00
_cell.angle_gamma   90.00
#
_symmetry.space_group_name_H-M   'P 1'
#
loop_
_entity.id
_entity.type
_entity.pdbx_description
1 polymer ?
#
loop_
_entity_poly.entity_id
_entity_poly.type
_entity_poly.pdbx_seq_one_letter_code
_entity_poly.pdbx_strand_id
1 'polypeptide(L)'
;MKEFGLLKLLDKFSRVFQRSGVDYRTLRLILQLKLTIDSRRVPTAFANNNKGNQDKNNFKRSLFLYTFMGLFSGIIIVTPLPIFIKLNLTTGIIIFLLMSTMISDFSTVLLDIKEKNILLPKPVDGKTLNTAKVIHIIYYLFYITLALAGPSLIIGSLMYGVAFFVTFLLELILICGFVVFFTSILYTFILAIFDGEKLKDIINYFQIVLSVAILIFYQLIGRVFNLSELVVVNTPAWWHYLMPTAWFAAPFSLILEQDTSAYIIGLSIAALAIPIVSLILYIKLVVPHFENNLQKLNNSAGKGQTDSFRKRLHSKTANLLCSSKQERLFYQFTQNIAGNERKLKLKLYPSLAFAAVMPFIFMLGAFNNGQTIAQTIQNISDGPYHFGLYFTVIMLGSTVQLLSTSENYRGAWIYRTLPLDSPVPIFKGALKSFIMKFIIPLYLFTSIMVILIAGSRVIPDIILIFANMMIVLLFIFKTSKRELPFYKDFQFTQDGSQAGRVFLSFFVTGALAGIHFLLSMLSFGLVANIAASTIISVLLWRSSFKLTWDKVSY
;
A
#
# COMPACT_ATOMS: atom_id res chain seq x y z
N MET A 1 27.19 -0.22 -24.38
CA MET A 1 26.17 -0.37 -23.31
C MET A 1 26.81 -0.04 -21.97
N LYS A 2 26.07 0.48 -20.97
CA LYS A 2 26.64 0.86 -19.66
C LYS A 2 27.29 -0.34 -18.98
N GLU A 3 28.50 -0.16 -18.45
CA GLU A 3 29.17 -1.17 -17.64
C GLU A 3 28.76 -1.02 -16.17
N PHE A 4 28.04 -2.01 -15.65
CA PHE A 4 27.67 -2.06 -14.24
C PHE A 4 28.79 -2.71 -13.41
N GLY A 5 29.01 -2.26 -12.17
CA GLY A 5 30.03 -2.80 -11.27
C GLY A 5 29.87 -4.30 -10.98
N LEU A 6 28.63 -4.81 -10.99
CA LEU A 6 28.32 -6.25 -10.90
C LEU A 6 29.05 -7.05 -12.00
N LEU A 7 29.04 -6.56 -13.25
CA LEU A 7 29.62 -7.29 -14.37
C LEU A 7 31.13 -7.45 -14.19
N LYS A 8 31.81 -6.40 -13.68
CA LYS A 8 33.25 -6.44 -13.35
C LYS A 8 33.58 -7.40 -12.20
N LEU A 9 32.70 -7.51 -11.20
CA LEU A 9 32.85 -8.49 -10.12
C LEU A 9 32.67 -9.91 -10.65
N LEU A 10 31.64 -10.14 -11.48
CA LEU A 10 31.37 -11.44 -12.09
C LEU A 10 32.44 -11.86 -13.11
N ASP A 11 33.08 -10.91 -13.80
CA ASP A 11 34.16 -11.18 -14.77
C ASP A 11 35.33 -11.91 -14.06
N LYS A 12 35.58 -11.61 -12.77
CA LYS A 12 36.59 -12.30 -11.93
C LYS A 12 36.21 -13.74 -11.56
N PHE A 13 34.91 -14.07 -11.50
CA PHE A 13 34.41 -15.41 -11.19
C PHE A 13 34.00 -16.22 -12.45
N SER A 14 34.34 -15.73 -13.65
CA SER A 14 33.98 -16.35 -14.93
C SER A 14 34.33 -17.84 -15.04
N ARG A 15 35.46 -18.27 -14.48
CA ARG A 15 35.89 -19.68 -14.45
C ARG A 15 34.98 -20.60 -13.64
N VAL A 16 34.32 -20.09 -12.59
CA VAL A 16 33.41 -20.88 -11.74
C VAL A 16 32.12 -21.17 -12.51
N PHE A 17 31.61 -20.18 -13.26
CA PHE A 17 30.41 -20.34 -14.07
C PHE A 17 30.61 -21.30 -15.25
N GLN A 18 31.75 -21.22 -15.93
CA GLN A 18 32.08 -22.12 -17.04
C GLN A 18 32.21 -23.58 -16.57
N ARG A 19 32.78 -23.81 -15.38
CA ARG A 19 32.84 -25.16 -14.78
C ARG A 19 31.48 -25.72 -14.37
N SER A 20 30.49 -24.86 -14.13
CA SER A 20 29.10 -25.24 -13.83
C SER A 20 28.26 -25.51 -15.09
N GLY A 21 28.86 -25.42 -16.29
CA GLY A 21 28.17 -25.62 -17.56
C GLY A 21 27.33 -24.42 -18.02
N VAL A 22 27.59 -23.22 -17.47
CA VAL A 22 26.88 -21.98 -17.81
C VAL A 22 27.67 -21.18 -18.85
N ASP A 23 27.02 -20.76 -19.95
CA ASP A 23 27.64 -19.86 -20.93
C ASP A 23 27.76 -18.44 -20.35
N TYR A 24 28.97 -18.11 -19.94
CA TYR A 24 29.28 -16.82 -19.32
C TYR A 24 29.02 -15.61 -20.25
N ARG A 25 29.21 -15.76 -21.57
CA ARG A 25 29.01 -14.65 -22.51
C ARG A 25 27.53 -14.29 -22.61
N THR A 26 26.68 -15.32 -22.70
CA THR A 26 25.23 -15.17 -22.71
C THR A 26 24.69 -14.70 -21.35
N LEU A 27 25.22 -15.24 -20.25
CA LEU A 27 24.92 -14.77 -18.88
C LEU A 27 25.18 -13.27 -18.70
N ARG A 28 26.35 -12.79 -19.14
CA ARG A 28 26.76 -11.37 -19.06
C ARG A 28 25.82 -10.45 -19.82
N LEU A 29 25.42 -10.85 -21.03
CA LEU A 29 24.48 -10.09 -21.86
C LEU A 29 23.08 -10.02 -21.24
N ILE A 30 22.57 -11.14 -20.71
CA ILE A 30 21.27 -11.19 -20.02
C ILE A 30 21.29 -10.28 -18.79
N LEU A 31 22.33 -10.37 -17.95
CA LEU A 31 22.48 -9.53 -16.77
C LEU A 31 22.60 -8.03 -17.13
N GLN A 32 23.35 -7.70 -18.17
CA GLN A 32 23.49 -6.31 -18.62
C GLN A 32 22.16 -5.74 -19.13
N LEU A 33 21.37 -6.54 -19.86
CA LEU A 33 20.04 -6.16 -20.30
C LEU A 33 19.10 -5.94 -19.10
N LYS A 34 19.08 -6.88 -18.14
CA LYS A 34 18.26 -6.78 -16.93
C LYS A 34 18.57 -5.53 -16.10
N LEU A 35 19.85 -5.26 -15.82
CA LEU A 35 20.26 -4.07 -15.09
C LEU A 35 19.94 -2.77 -15.84
N THR A 36 19.98 -2.79 -17.18
CA THR A 36 19.59 -1.64 -18.00
C THR A 36 18.09 -1.38 -17.91
N ILE A 37 17.27 -2.43 -17.96
CA ILE A 37 15.82 -2.35 -17.79
C ILE A 37 15.48 -1.79 -16.39
N ASP A 38 16.14 -2.27 -15.34
CA ASP A 38 15.93 -1.78 -13.97
C ASP A 38 16.33 -0.31 -13.81
N SER A 39 17.44 0.12 -14.43
CA SER A 39 17.87 1.52 -14.35
C SER A 39 16.86 2.50 -14.95
N ARG A 40 16.07 2.03 -15.93
CA ARG A 40 15.01 2.78 -16.60
C ARG A 40 13.66 2.62 -15.90
N ARG A 41 13.54 1.65 -15.00
CA ARG A 41 12.30 1.32 -14.33
C ARG A 41 11.98 2.35 -13.24
N VAL A 42 10.74 2.81 -13.22
CA VAL A 42 10.20 3.59 -12.11
C VAL A 42 9.77 2.59 -11.03
N PRO A 43 10.30 2.68 -9.80
CA PRO A 43 9.90 1.78 -8.72
C PRO A 43 8.42 1.97 -8.39
N THR A 44 7.82 0.94 -7.81
CA THR A 44 6.37 0.89 -7.54
C THR A 44 5.91 1.96 -6.55
N ALA A 45 6.78 2.37 -5.61
CA ALA A 45 6.56 3.52 -4.72
C ALA A 45 6.43 4.87 -5.46
N PHE A 46 7.03 4.98 -6.66
CA PHE A 46 6.88 6.10 -7.59
C PHE A 46 6.04 5.74 -8.82
N ALA A 47 5.34 4.60 -8.85
CA ALA A 47 4.48 4.23 -10.00
C ALA A 47 3.38 5.26 -10.27
N ASN A 48 3.06 6.10 -9.28
CA ASN A 48 2.20 7.26 -9.48
C ASN A 48 2.96 8.48 -10.04
N ASN A 49 4.23 8.71 -9.72
CA ASN A 49 5.04 9.89 -10.08
C ASN A 49 5.80 9.77 -11.42
N ASN A 50 5.08 9.46 -12.50
CA ASN A 50 5.63 9.42 -13.86
C ASN A 50 5.79 10.83 -14.46
N LYS A 51 6.66 11.68 -13.89
CA LYS A 51 7.22 12.81 -14.67
C LYS A 51 8.29 12.26 -15.60
N GLY A 52 8.04 12.38 -16.90
CA GLY A 52 8.86 11.89 -18.00
C GLY A 52 10.23 12.54 -18.14
N ASN A 53 11.11 12.33 -17.16
CA ASN A 53 12.55 12.49 -17.35
C ASN A 53 13.17 11.11 -17.53
N GLN A 54 13.27 10.69 -18.79
CA GLN A 54 13.80 9.39 -19.21
C GLN A 54 15.30 9.18 -18.87
N ASP A 55 16.01 10.23 -18.44
CA ASP A 55 17.46 10.20 -18.21
C ASP A 55 17.93 10.17 -16.75
N LYS A 56 17.03 10.20 -15.76
CA LYS A 56 17.43 10.11 -14.34
C LYS A 56 17.43 8.66 -13.87
N ASN A 57 18.49 8.26 -13.16
CA ASN A 57 18.69 6.89 -12.68
C ASN A 57 17.68 6.57 -11.56
N ASN A 58 16.49 6.10 -11.95
CA ASN A 58 15.34 5.88 -11.07
C ASN A 58 15.64 4.84 -9.97
N PHE A 59 16.49 3.86 -10.26
CA PHE A 59 16.98 2.90 -9.28
C PHE A 59 17.71 3.57 -8.11
N LYS A 60 18.62 4.53 -8.37
CA LYS A 60 19.32 5.27 -7.31
C LYS A 60 18.37 6.12 -6.45
N ARG A 61 17.33 6.70 -7.04
CA ARG A 61 16.31 7.46 -6.32
C ARG A 61 15.48 6.55 -5.40
N SER A 62 15.19 5.33 -5.86
CA SER A 62 14.54 4.29 -5.06
C SER A 62 15.39 3.93 -3.85
N LEU A 63 16.69 3.70 -4.09
CA LEU A 63 17.65 3.39 -3.04
C LEU A 63 17.71 4.47 -1.97
N PHE A 64 17.72 5.75 -2.38
CA PHE A 64 17.67 6.87 -1.46
C PHE A 64 16.41 6.88 -0.58
N LEU A 65 15.23 6.60 -1.16
CA LEU A 65 14.01 6.47 -0.37
C LEU A 65 14.09 5.31 0.61
N TYR A 66 14.61 4.16 0.20
CA TYR A 66 14.78 3.01 1.10
C TYR A 66 15.74 3.35 2.24
N THR A 67 16.83 4.06 1.97
CA THR A 67 17.72 4.58 3.03
C THR A 67 17.01 5.54 3.96
N PHE A 68 16.16 6.43 3.44
CA PHE A 68 15.36 7.32 4.28
C PHE A 68 14.36 6.55 5.15
N MET A 69 13.70 5.53 4.62
CA MET A 69 12.81 4.64 5.39
C MET A 69 13.59 3.84 6.44
N GLY A 70 14.80 3.39 6.10
CA GLY A 70 15.73 2.72 7.00
C GLY A 70 16.31 3.60 8.10
N LEU A 71 16.30 4.93 7.93
CA LEU A 71 16.73 5.87 8.96
C LEU A 71 15.89 5.69 10.23
N PHE A 72 14.59 5.42 10.10
CA PHE A 72 13.70 5.19 11.24
C PHE A 72 14.10 3.96 12.06
N SER A 73 14.55 2.88 11.42
CA SER A 73 15.09 1.73 12.16
C SER A 73 16.43 2.06 12.81
N GLY A 74 17.23 2.95 12.21
CA GLY A 74 18.47 3.45 12.79
C GLY A 74 18.26 4.27 14.06
N ILE A 75 17.24 5.12 14.11
CA ILE A 75 16.89 5.95 15.28
C ILE A 75 16.58 5.10 16.51
N ILE A 76 15.95 3.93 16.33
CA ILE A 76 15.60 3.02 17.45
C ILE A 76 16.84 2.54 18.19
N ILE A 77 17.98 2.34 17.50
CA ILE A 77 19.22 1.87 18.12
C ILE A 77 19.74 2.88 19.17
N VAL A 78 19.51 4.18 18.95
CA VAL A 78 19.97 5.27 19.83
C VAL A 78 19.14 5.38 21.12
N THR A 79 17.95 4.78 21.16
CA THR A 79 17.04 4.90 22.31
C THR A 79 17.61 4.25 23.58
N PRO A 80 17.18 4.63 24.80
CA PRO A 80 17.67 4.01 26.05
C PRO A 80 16.90 2.72 26.44
N LEU A 81 16.64 1.83 25.48
CA LEU A 81 15.98 0.53 25.72
C LEU A 81 16.99 -0.62 25.97
N PRO A 82 16.58 -1.78 26.53
CA PRO A 82 17.39 -3.00 26.57
C PRO A 82 17.79 -3.47 25.16
N ILE A 83 18.99 -4.07 24.97
CA ILE A 83 19.50 -4.36 23.62
C ILE A 83 18.61 -5.34 22.84
N PHE A 84 18.07 -6.33 23.54
CA PHE A 84 17.17 -7.32 22.94
C PHE A 84 15.95 -6.64 22.32
N ILE A 85 15.32 -5.70 23.04
CA ILE A 85 14.12 -4.99 22.57
C ILE A 85 14.47 -4.07 21.41
N LYS A 86 15.57 -3.32 21.51
CA LYS A 86 16.06 -2.43 20.44
C LYS A 86 16.25 -3.16 19.13
N LEU A 87 16.92 -4.31 19.18
CA LEU A 87 17.31 -5.05 17.99
C LEU A 87 16.17 -5.92 17.47
N ASN A 88 15.26 -6.37 18.34
CA ASN A 88 14.01 -7.00 17.93
C ASN A 88 13.13 -6.00 17.14
N LEU A 89 12.96 -4.77 17.64
CA LEU A 89 12.22 -3.72 16.93
C LEU A 89 12.92 -3.31 15.63
N THR A 90 14.23 -3.07 15.67
CA THR A 90 15.03 -2.66 14.51
C THR A 90 14.95 -3.71 13.40
N THR A 91 15.19 -4.97 13.74
CA THR A 91 15.14 -6.09 12.80
C THR A 91 13.73 -6.37 12.33
N GLY A 92 12.73 -6.19 13.18
CA GLY A 92 11.32 -6.27 12.80
C GLY A 92 10.92 -5.26 11.74
N ILE A 93 11.33 -4.00 11.89
CA ILE A 93 11.08 -2.97 10.86
C ILE A 93 11.81 -3.32 9.56
N ILE A 94 13.07 -3.75 9.64
CA ILE A 94 13.85 -4.11 8.44
C ILE A 94 13.21 -5.30 7.71
N ILE A 95 12.87 -6.39 8.42
CA ILE A 95 12.21 -7.57 7.85
C ILE A 95 10.87 -7.17 7.22
N PHE A 96 10.08 -6.34 7.91
CA PHE A 96 8.78 -5.90 7.42
C PHE A 96 8.90 -5.04 6.15
N LEU A 97 9.82 -4.06 6.13
CA LEU A 97 10.07 -3.23 4.96
C LEU A 97 10.68 -4.03 3.79
N LEU A 98 11.56 -4.99 4.08
CA LEU A 98 12.17 -5.86 3.07
C LEU A 98 11.13 -6.81 2.45
N MET A 99 10.28 -7.44 3.27
CA MET A 99 9.15 -8.25 2.78
C MET A 99 8.18 -7.39 1.95
N SER A 100 7.92 -6.17 2.39
CA SER A 100 7.04 -5.23 1.70
C SER A 100 7.51 -4.85 0.31
N THR A 101 8.77 -4.44 0.22
CA THR A 101 9.41 -4.10 -1.05
C THR A 101 9.51 -5.32 -1.96
N MET A 102 9.83 -6.50 -1.42
CA MET A 102 9.82 -7.74 -2.18
C MET A 102 8.44 -8.08 -2.71
N ILE A 103 7.38 -8.08 -1.90
CA ILE A 103 6.02 -8.36 -2.41
C ILE A 103 5.65 -7.35 -3.51
N SER A 104 6.00 -6.08 -3.35
CA SER A 104 5.72 -5.05 -4.34
C SER A 104 6.44 -5.25 -5.67
N ASP A 105 7.73 -5.63 -5.63
CA ASP A 105 8.59 -5.70 -6.81
C ASP A 105 8.68 -7.12 -7.41
N PHE A 106 8.28 -8.15 -6.68
CA PHE A 106 8.33 -9.57 -7.10
C PHE A 106 7.42 -9.85 -8.30
N SER A 107 6.24 -9.21 -8.37
CA SER A 107 5.30 -9.25 -9.53
C SER A 107 5.97 -8.97 -10.88
N THR A 108 6.99 -8.13 -10.83
CA THR A 108 7.59 -7.50 -12.01
C THR A 108 9.02 -7.97 -12.28
N VAL A 109 9.73 -8.44 -11.25
CA VAL A 109 11.12 -8.95 -11.39
C VAL A 109 11.14 -10.47 -11.55
N LEU A 110 10.29 -11.18 -10.81
CA LEU A 110 10.28 -12.65 -10.80
C LEU A 110 9.23 -13.28 -11.72
N LEU A 111 8.12 -12.58 -11.95
CA LEU A 111 6.96 -13.07 -12.69
C LEU A 111 6.81 -12.45 -14.10
N ASP A 112 7.83 -11.76 -14.64
CA ASP A 112 7.74 -11.25 -16.01
C ASP A 112 7.85 -12.38 -17.04
N ILE A 113 6.69 -12.91 -17.44
CA ILE A 113 6.56 -13.98 -18.44
C ILE A 113 6.92 -13.47 -19.84
N LYS A 114 6.96 -12.15 -20.08
CA LYS A 114 7.35 -11.60 -21.39
C LYS A 114 8.77 -12.01 -21.74
N GLU A 115 9.67 -12.03 -20.77
CA GLU A 115 11.05 -12.47 -20.97
C GLU A 115 11.10 -13.93 -21.44
N LYS A 116 10.31 -14.81 -20.81
CA LYS A 116 10.26 -16.23 -21.18
C LYS A 116 9.73 -16.40 -22.60
N ASN A 117 8.66 -15.71 -22.98
CA ASN A 117 8.11 -15.77 -24.33
C ASN A 117 9.06 -15.22 -25.41
N ILE A 118 9.96 -14.29 -25.07
CA ILE A 118 10.94 -13.70 -25.99
C ILE A 118 12.25 -14.51 -26.04
N LEU A 119 12.67 -15.11 -24.93
CA LEU A 119 13.96 -15.81 -24.79
C LEU A 119 13.87 -17.32 -25.05
N LEU A 120 12.72 -17.98 -24.79
CA LEU A 120 12.50 -19.40 -25.10
C LEU A 120 12.75 -19.78 -26.57
N PRO A 121 12.37 -18.97 -27.59
CA PRO A 121 12.66 -19.31 -28.98
C PRO A 121 14.13 -19.11 -29.38
N LYS A 122 15.00 -18.62 -28.48
CA LYS A 122 16.43 -18.41 -28.74
C LYS A 122 17.24 -19.59 -28.20
N PRO A 123 18.43 -19.88 -28.77
CA PRO A 123 19.31 -20.97 -28.30
C PRO A 123 20.03 -20.56 -27.01
N VAL A 124 19.29 -20.39 -25.92
CA VAL A 124 19.80 -20.09 -24.59
C VAL A 124 19.46 -21.25 -23.68
N ASP A 125 20.48 -21.88 -23.09
CA ASP A 125 20.27 -22.98 -22.17
C ASP A 125 19.49 -22.54 -20.91
N GLY A 126 18.54 -23.37 -20.48
CA GLY A 126 17.68 -23.09 -19.33
C GLY A 126 18.47 -22.89 -18.04
N LYS A 127 19.60 -23.60 -17.88
CA LYS A 127 20.50 -23.40 -16.72
C LYS A 127 21.11 -22.00 -16.72
N THR A 128 21.58 -21.52 -17.88
CA THR A 128 22.17 -20.18 -18.03
C THR A 128 21.14 -19.08 -17.72
N LEU A 129 19.91 -19.25 -18.18
CA LEU A 129 18.81 -18.32 -17.90
C LEU A 129 18.46 -18.28 -16.41
N ASN A 130 18.36 -19.44 -15.75
CA ASN A 130 18.05 -19.52 -14.33
C ASN A 130 19.18 -18.93 -13.47
N THR A 131 20.45 -19.23 -13.79
CA THR A 131 21.61 -18.62 -13.11
C THR A 131 21.62 -17.10 -13.26
N ALA A 132 21.33 -16.56 -14.46
CA ALA A 132 21.20 -15.13 -14.68
C ALA A 132 20.12 -14.50 -13.80
N LYS A 133 18.96 -15.17 -13.70
CA LYS A 133 17.84 -14.72 -12.89
C LYS A 133 18.19 -14.70 -11.40
N VAL A 134 18.80 -15.77 -10.88
CA VAL A 134 19.22 -15.86 -9.47
C VAL A 134 20.24 -14.79 -9.10
N ILE A 135 21.27 -14.57 -9.94
CA ILE A 135 22.29 -13.53 -9.69
C ILE A 135 21.66 -12.14 -9.69
N HIS A 136 20.75 -11.87 -10.64
CA HIS A 136 20.04 -10.60 -10.72
C HIS A 136 19.19 -10.35 -9.47
N ILE A 137 18.44 -11.36 -9.02
CA ILE A 137 17.61 -11.29 -7.80
C ILE A 137 18.48 -11.04 -6.57
N ILE A 138 19.56 -11.81 -6.38
CA ILE A 138 20.48 -11.65 -5.24
C ILE A 138 21.08 -10.25 -5.21
N TYR A 139 21.53 -9.75 -6.37
CA TYR A 139 22.08 -8.40 -6.46
C TYR A 139 21.06 -7.33 -6.11
N TYR A 140 19.84 -7.43 -6.66
CA TYR A 140 18.77 -6.49 -6.39
C TYR A 140 18.41 -6.45 -4.91
N LEU A 141 18.22 -7.62 -4.31
CA LEU A 141 17.94 -7.79 -2.88
C LEU A 141 19.03 -7.23 -1.99
N PHE A 142 20.29 -7.55 -2.28
CA PHE A 142 21.41 -7.10 -1.48
C PHE A 142 21.49 -5.57 -1.40
N TYR A 143 21.30 -4.87 -2.53
CA TYR A 143 21.28 -3.41 -2.54
C TYR A 143 20.10 -2.83 -1.76
N ILE A 144 18.90 -3.40 -1.89
CA ILE A 144 17.73 -2.93 -1.14
C ILE A 144 17.92 -3.14 0.36
N THR A 145 18.37 -4.33 0.76
CA THR A 145 18.64 -4.64 2.17
C THR A 145 19.71 -3.72 2.72
N LEU A 146 20.81 -3.50 2.00
CA LEU A 146 21.87 -2.60 2.47
C LEU A 146 21.39 -1.14 2.54
N ALA A 147 20.47 -0.72 1.67
CA ALA A 147 19.88 0.61 1.75
C ALA A 147 18.95 0.75 2.97
N LEU A 148 18.09 -0.24 3.23
CA LEU A 148 17.16 -0.24 4.37
C LEU A 148 17.90 -0.40 5.71
N ALA A 149 18.84 -1.33 5.81
CA ALA A 149 19.57 -1.63 7.03
C ALA A 149 20.82 -0.77 7.21
N GLY A 150 21.29 -0.08 6.16
CA GLY A 150 22.52 0.72 6.17
C GLY A 150 22.59 1.76 7.30
N PRO A 151 21.55 2.59 7.52
CA PRO A 151 21.52 3.52 8.65
C PRO A 151 21.65 2.82 10.00
N SER A 152 20.90 1.74 10.22
CA SER A 152 20.99 0.91 11.43
C SER A 152 22.38 0.29 11.61
N LEU A 153 22.99 -0.17 10.52
CA LEU A 153 24.31 -0.78 10.52
C LEU A 153 25.39 0.23 10.88
N ILE A 154 25.34 1.45 10.32
CA ILE A 154 26.29 2.53 10.63
C ILE A 154 26.12 2.97 12.08
N ILE A 155 24.90 3.32 12.50
CA ILE A 155 24.62 3.82 13.86
C ILE A 155 24.99 2.77 14.91
N GLY A 156 24.57 1.51 14.73
CA GLY A 156 24.89 0.44 15.67
C GLY A 156 26.39 0.12 15.73
N SER A 157 27.10 0.21 14.61
CA SER A 157 28.57 0.01 14.61
C SER A 157 29.32 1.11 15.34
N LEU A 158 28.83 2.35 15.27
CA LEU A 158 29.40 3.48 16.01
C LEU A 158 29.14 3.36 17.53
N MET A 159 28.00 2.77 17.94
CA MET A 159 27.64 2.63 19.35
C MET A 159 28.22 1.38 20.02
N TYR A 160 28.21 0.24 19.32
CA TYR A 160 28.52 -1.08 19.88
C TYR A 160 29.82 -1.69 19.31
N GLY A 161 30.51 -0.98 18.40
CA GLY A 161 31.80 -1.36 17.85
C GLY A 161 31.75 -2.44 16.75
N VAL A 162 32.92 -3.03 16.47
CA VAL A 162 33.13 -3.93 15.32
C VAL A 162 32.37 -5.26 15.46
N ALA A 163 32.17 -5.76 16.69
CA ALA A 163 31.44 -7.00 16.94
C ALA A 163 29.98 -6.90 16.46
N PHE A 164 29.33 -5.74 16.67
CA PHE A 164 27.99 -5.47 16.15
C PHE A 164 27.98 -5.47 14.62
N PHE A 165 28.96 -4.80 13.98
CA PHE A 165 29.04 -4.72 12.52
C PHE A 165 29.07 -6.11 11.87
N VAL A 166 29.96 -6.99 12.35
CA VAL A 166 30.14 -8.33 11.78
C VAL A 166 28.90 -9.18 12.00
N THR A 167 28.35 -9.18 13.23
CA THR A 167 27.15 -9.95 13.58
C THR A 167 25.96 -9.50 12.74
N PHE A 168 25.70 -8.19 12.67
CA PHE A 168 24.58 -7.65 11.91
C PHE A 168 24.72 -7.89 10.41
N LEU A 169 25.93 -7.77 9.84
CA LEU A 169 26.16 -8.07 8.43
C LEU A 169 25.84 -9.53 8.09
N LEU A 170 26.25 -10.48 8.94
CA LEU A 170 25.95 -11.90 8.77
C LEU A 170 24.45 -12.17 8.88
N GLU A 171 23.79 -11.58 9.87
CA GLU A 171 22.34 -11.71 10.02
C GLU A 171 21.57 -11.10 8.86
N LEU A 172 21.99 -9.96 8.30
CA LEU A 172 21.34 -9.38 7.13
C LEU A 172 21.33 -10.34 5.93
N ILE A 173 22.38 -11.13 5.74
CA ILE A 173 22.44 -12.17 4.70
C ILE A 173 21.41 -13.28 4.99
N LEU A 174 21.32 -13.74 6.25
CA LEU A 174 20.35 -14.75 6.67
C LEU A 174 18.90 -14.24 6.54
N ILE A 175 18.64 -12.99 6.94
CA ILE A 175 17.36 -12.30 6.78
C ILE A 175 16.97 -12.23 5.31
N CYS A 176 17.90 -11.91 4.41
CA CYS A 176 17.62 -11.92 2.96
C CYS A 176 17.15 -13.30 2.51
N GLY A 177 17.86 -14.36 2.88
CA GLY A 177 17.50 -15.73 2.54
C GLY A 177 16.11 -16.13 3.07
N PHE A 178 15.85 -15.81 4.34
CA PHE A 178 14.57 -16.05 4.99
C PHE A 178 13.42 -15.33 4.30
N VAL A 179 13.57 -14.03 4.01
CA VAL A 179 12.54 -13.22 3.33
C VAL A 179 12.27 -13.72 1.92
N VAL A 180 13.30 -14.09 1.16
CA VAL A 180 13.12 -14.67 -0.19
C VAL A 180 12.34 -15.97 -0.15
N PHE A 181 12.66 -16.86 0.78
CA PHE A 181 11.94 -18.11 0.94
C PHE A 181 10.47 -17.88 1.30
N PHE A 182 10.21 -17.08 2.34
CA PHE A 182 8.86 -16.83 2.82
C PHE A 182 7.98 -16.15 1.77
N THR A 183 8.51 -15.11 1.10
CA THR A 183 7.81 -14.43 0.01
C THR A 183 7.53 -15.40 -1.13
N SER A 184 8.50 -16.23 -1.53
CA SER A 184 8.31 -17.18 -2.64
C SER A 184 7.30 -18.30 -2.32
N ILE A 185 7.20 -18.74 -1.06
CA ILE A 185 6.11 -19.63 -0.61
C ILE A 185 4.76 -18.93 -0.74
N LEU A 186 4.64 -17.71 -0.22
CA LEU A 186 3.42 -16.93 -0.31
C LEU A 186 2.96 -16.81 -1.77
N TYR A 187 3.89 -16.51 -2.67
CA TYR A 187 3.64 -16.43 -4.11
C TYR A 187 3.22 -17.75 -4.74
N THR A 188 3.89 -18.84 -4.39
CA THR A 188 3.56 -20.18 -4.90
C THR A 188 2.18 -20.63 -4.40
N PHE A 189 1.86 -20.34 -3.14
CA PHE A 189 0.55 -20.59 -2.54
C PHE A 189 -0.55 -19.80 -3.26
N ILE A 190 -0.32 -18.52 -3.53
CA ILE A 190 -1.28 -17.70 -4.29
C ILE A 190 -1.46 -18.27 -5.71
N LEU A 191 -0.38 -18.62 -6.40
CA LEU A 191 -0.42 -19.22 -7.74
C LEU A 191 -1.08 -20.61 -7.78
N ALA A 192 -1.04 -21.37 -6.69
CA ALA A 192 -1.70 -22.66 -6.59
C ALA A 192 -3.23 -22.52 -6.58
N ILE A 193 -3.75 -21.44 -6.00
CA ILE A 193 -5.17 -21.19 -5.82
C ILE A 193 -5.74 -20.26 -6.90
N PHE A 194 -4.93 -19.34 -7.43
CA PHE A 194 -5.39 -18.22 -8.23
C PHE A 194 -4.70 -18.10 -9.60
N ASP A 195 -5.51 -17.78 -10.60
CA ASP A 195 -5.07 -17.44 -11.95
C ASP A 195 -4.16 -16.21 -11.98
N GLY A 196 -3.45 -16.08 -13.10
CA GLY A 196 -2.47 -15.04 -13.32
C GLY A 196 -2.89 -13.60 -13.11
N GLU A 197 -4.09 -13.27 -13.58
CA GLU A 197 -4.64 -11.93 -13.41
C GLU A 197 -5.00 -11.65 -11.94
N LYS A 198 -5.53 -12.66 -11.25
CA LYS A 198 -5.89 -12.60 -9.82
C LYS A 198 -4.65 -12.50 -8.94
N LEU A 199 -3.53 -13.12 -9.30
CA LEU A 199 -2.25 -12.97 -8.60
C LEU A 199 -1.86 -11.49 -8.48
N LYS A 200 -1.88 -10.78 -9.60
CA LYS A 200 -1.57 -9.35 -9.61
C LYS A 200 -2.57 -8.55 -8.73
N ASP A 201 -3.83 -8.98 -8.56
CA ASP A 201 -4.81 -8.28 -7.73
C ASP A 201 -4.53 -8.55 -6.25
N ILE A 202 -4.17 -9.79 -5.92
CA ILE A 202 -3.77 -10.22 -4.58
C ILE A 202 -2.52 -9.47 -4.12
N ILE A 203 -1.53 -9.27 -4.99
CA ILE A 203 -0.34 -8.46 -4.65
C ILE A 203 -0.76 -7.03 -4.27
N ASN A 204 -1.68 -6.43 -5.02
CA ASN A 204 -2.17 -5.10 -4.68
C ASN A 204 -2.97 -5.09 -3.37
N TYR A 205 -3.75 -6.14 -3.08
CA TYR A 205 -4.41 -6.27 -1.77
C TYR A 205 -3.40 -6.40 -0.63
N PHE A 206 -2.34 -7.17 -0.80
CA PHE A 206 -1.23 -7.22 0.16
C PHE A 206 -0.61 -5.85 0.37
N GLN A 207 -0.34 -5.08 -0.69
CA GLN A 207 0.16 -3.71 -0.58
C GLN A 207 -0.79 -2.77 0.16
N ILE A 208 -2.10 -2.90 -0.04
CA ILE A 208 -3.10 -2.12 0.71
C ILE A 208 -3.03 -2.46 2.21
N VAL A 209 -3.11 -3.74 2.56
CA VAL A 209 -3.01 -4.22 3.95
C VAL A 209 -1.72 -3.74 4.59
N LEU A 210 -0.62 -3.82 3.86
CA LEU A 210 0.69 -3.41 4.30
C LEU A 210 0.84 -1.91 4.50
N SER A 211 0.23 -1.11 3.63
CA SER A 211 0.22 0.36 3.76
C SER A 211 -0.56 0.78 5.00
N VAL A 212 -1.68 0.10 5.27
CA VAL A 212 -2.45 0.27 6.51
C VAL A 212 -1.63 -0.18 7.72
N ALA A 213 -0.95 -1.32 7.65
CA ALA A 213 -0.12 -1.83 8.73
C ALA A 213 1.03 -0.88 9.08
N ILE A 214 1.74 -0.31 8.07
CA ILE A 214 2.77 0.72 8.27
C ILE A 214 2.20 1.90 9.08
N LEU A 215 0.99 2.34 8.75
CA LEU A 215 0.34 3.45 9.43
C LEU A 215 0.02 3.12 10.91
N ILE A 216 -0.52 1.93 11.16
CA ILE A 216 -0.77 1.45 12.53
C ILE A 216 0.55 1.33 13.30
N PHE A 217 1.60 0.74 12.70
CA PHE A 217 2.92 0.62 13.31
C PHE A 217 3.51 1.99 13.65
N TYR A 218 3.40 2.98 12.77
CA TYR A 218 3.83 4.34 13.05
C TYR A 218 3.18 4.91 14.33
N GLN A 219 1.87 4.69 14.50
CA GLN A 219 1.15 5.14 15.70
C GLN A 219 1.59 4.39 16.97
N LEU A 220 2.01 3.13 16.84
CA LEU A 220 2.50 2.32 17.95
C LEU A 220 3.94 2.70 18.35
N ILE A 221 4.80 3.06 17.40
CA ILE A 221 6.20 3.47 17.65
C ILE A 221 6.26 4.66 18.63
N GLY A 222 5.40 5.67 18.46
CA GLY A 222 5.34 6.83 19.36
C GLY A 222 5.06 6.44 20.82
N ARG A 223 4.41 5.30 21.06
CA ARG A 223 4.13 4.80 22.41
C ARG A 223 5.26 3.98 22.99
N VAL A 224 6.06 3.32 22.14
CA VAL A 224 7.26 2.61 22.59
C VAL A 224 8.23 3.55 23.30
N PHE A 225 8.29 4.83 22.90
CA PHE A 225 9.04 5.86 23.62
C PHE A 225 8.49 6.15 25.02
N ASN A 226 7.17 6.11 25.22
CA ASN A 226 6.57 6.22 26.55
C ASN A 226 6.76 4.96 27.41
N LEU A 227 7.20 3.84 26.82
CA LEU A 227 7.55 2.62 27.55
C LEU A 227 8.97 2.68 28.16
N SER A 228 9.76 3.73 27.90
CA SER A 228 11.12 3.85 28.45
C SER A 228 11.16 4.05 29.97
N GLU A 229 10.04 4.42 30.59
CA GLU A 229 9.91 4.52 32.06
C GLU A 229 9.50 3.19 32.72
N LEU A 230 9.07 2.20 31.94
CA LEU A 230 8.80 0.87 32.45
C LEU A 230 10.10 0.09 32.46
N VAL A 231 10.52 -0.33 33.65
CA VAL A 231 11.49 -1.43 33.79
C VAL A 231 10.84 -2.66 33.16
N VAL A 232 11.01 -2.83 31.85
CA VAL A 232 10.55 -4.02 31.15
C VAL A 232 11.46 -5.14 31.62
N VAL A 233 11.03 -5.82 32.70
CA VAL A 233 11.58 -7.12 33.06
C VAL A 233 11.28 -8.03 31.87
N ASN A 234 12.31 -8.28 31.07
CA ASN A 234 12.25 -9.11 29.88
C ASN A 234 12.03 -10.57 30.31
N THR A 235 10.80 -10.89 30.72
CA THR A 235 10.46 -12.24 31.13
C THR A 235 10.45 -13.13 29.88
N PRO A 236 11.21 -14.24 29.88
CA PRO A 236 11.22 -15.18 28.77
C PRO A 236 9.80 -15.71 28.51
N ALA A 237 9.24 -15.36 27.36
CA ALA A 237 7.94 -15.86 26.94
C ALA A 237 8.10 -16.82 25.75
N TRP A 238 7.37 -17.93 25.79
CA TRP A 238 7.44 -18.97 24.76
C TRP A 238 7.05 -18.46 23.37
N TRP A 239 6.16 -17.45 23.29
CA TRP A 239 5.71 -16.89 22.02
C TRP A 239 6.80 -16.11 21.28
N HIS A 240 7.89 -15.71 21.95
CA HIS A 240 9.05 -15.13 21.27
C HIS A 240 9.71 -16.12 20.29
N TYR A 241 9.61 -17.43 20.54
CA TYR A 241 10.07 -18.44 19.58
C TYR A 241 9.22 -18.49 18.31
N LEU A 242 8.02 -17.92 18.28
CA LEU A 242 7.21 -17.79 17.07
C LEU A 242 7.51 -16.50 16.29
N MET A 243 8.32 -15.60 16.84
CA MET A 243 8.63 -14.31 16.24
C MET A 243 10.01 -14.32 15.57
N PRO A 244 10.09 -14.26 14.22
CA PRO A 244 11.38 -14.26 13.53
C PRO A 244 12.31 -13.15 13.99
N THR A 245 11.75 -12.01 14.37
CA THR A 245 12.46 -10.81 14.83
C THR A 245 13.20 -11.05 16.15
N ALA A 246 12.66 -11.90 17.03
CA ALA A 246 13.29 -12.27 18.28
C ALA A 246 14.49 -13.21 18.06
N TRP A 247 14.42 -14.09 17.05
CA TRP A 247 15.55 -14.95 16.68
C TRP A 247 16.74 -14.10 16.29
N PHE A 248 16.56 -13.14 15.37
CA PHE A 248 17.64 -12.27 14.92
C PHE A 248 18.05 -11.21 15.95
N ALA A 249 17.30 -10.98 17.02
CA ALA A 249 17.73 -10.07 18.09
C ALA A 249 18.65 -10.76 19.11
N ALA A 250 18.46 -12.06 19.34
CA ALA A 250 19.12 -12.81 20.41
C ALA A 250 20.66 -12.89 20.30
N PRO A 251 21.28 -13.08 19.11
CA PRO A 251 22.73 -13.14 18.98
C PRO A 251 23.45 -11.89 19.50
N PHE A 252 22.80 -10.73 19.43
CA PHE A 252 23.37 -9.50 19.96
C PHE A 252 23.36 -9.45 21.49
N SER A 253 22.31 -9.92 22.16
CA SER A 253 22.33 -10.06 23.63
C SER A 253 23.37 -11.08 24.08
N LEU A 254 23.55 -12.17 23.33
CA LEU A 254 24.57 -13.17 23.63
C LEU A 254 26.00 -12.63 23.48
N ILE A 255 26.28 -11.84 22.43
CA ILE A 255 27.63 -11.36 22.12
C ILE A 255 27.97 -10.06 22.87
N LEU A 256 27.02 -9.12 22.99
CA LEU A 256 27.27 -7.78 23.53
C LEU A 256 26.96 -7.68 25.03
N GLU A 257 25.91 -8.36 25.51
CA GLU A 257 25.54 -8.37 26.93
C GLU A 257 26.05 -9.63 27.68
N GLN A 258 26.60 -10.62 26.95
CA GLN A 258 27.05 -11.91 27.50
C GLN A 258 25.96 -12.69 28.26
N ASP A 259 24.68 -12.47 27.92
CA ASP A 259 23.58 -13.22 28.49
C ASP A 259 23.57 -14.65 27.92
N THR A 260 23.94 -15.61 28.75
CA THR A 260 24.04 -17.04 28.42
C THR A 260 22.82 -17.85 28.87
N SER A 261 21.69 -17.20 29.12
CA SER A 261 20.45 -17.89 29.43
C SER A 261 20.08 -18.88 28.31
N ALA A 262 19.60 -20.07 28.71
CA ALA A 262 19.19 -21.12 27.76
C ALA A 262 18.13 -20.61 26.75
N TYR A 263 17.35 -19.61 27.16
CA TYR A 263 16.38 -18.93 26.33
C TYR A 263 17.01 -18.14 25.17
N ILE A 264 18.02 -17.30 25.44
CA ILE A 264 18.72 -16.54 24.39
C ILE A 264 19.53 -17.48 23.50
N ILE A 265 20.18 -18.49 24.06
CA ILE A 265 20.91 -19.50 23.28
C ILE A 265 19.96 -20.22 22.30
N GLY A 266 18.77 -20.62 22.78
CA GLY A 266 17.75 -21.25 21.93
C GLY A 266 17.32 -20.36 20.76
N LEU A 267 17.09 -19.07 21.01
CA LEU A 267 16.73 -18.10 19.97
C LEU A 267 17.89 -17.82 18.99
N SER A 268 19.13 -17.74 19.47
CA SER A 268 20.31 -17.57 18.62
C SER A 268 20.55 -18.77 17.70
N ILE A 269 20.34 -19.99 18.19
CA ILE A 269 20.38 -21.20 17.35
C ILE A 269 19.29 -21.14 16.28
N ALA A 270 18.07 -20.72 16.64
CA ALA A 270 16.98 -20.55 15.69
C ALA A 270 17.30 -19.50 14.60
N ALA A 271 17.99 -18.42 14.95
CA ALA A 271 18.43 -17.35 14.03
C ALA A 271 19.34 -17.86 12.92
N LEU A 272 20.13 -18.90 13.21
CA LEU A 272 21.03 -19.53 12.23
C LEU A 272 20.33 -20.70 11.51
N ALA A 273 19.71 -21.60 12.25
CA ALA A 273 19.17 -22.85 11.72
C ALA A 273 17.98 -22.61 10.77
N ILE A 274 17.01 -21.79 11.17
CA ILE A 274 15.76 -21.61 10.41
C ILE A 274 16.01 -20.94 9.05
N PRO A 275 16.81 -19.87 8.92
CA PRO A 275 17.11 -19.27 7.62
C PRO A 275 17.92 -20.19 6.70
N ILE A 276 18.85 -20.99 7.24
CA ILE A 276 19.60 -21.96 6.45
C ILE A 276 18.67 -23.06 5.91
N VAL A 277 17.80 -23.60 6.76
CA VAL A 277 16.78 -24.58 6.32
C VAL A 277 15.86 -23.97 5.28
N SER A 278 15.45 -22.71 5.47
CA SER A 278 14.64 -21.95 4.51
C SER A 278 15.31 -21.83 3.13
N LEU A 279 16.60 -21.55 3.09
CA LEU A 279 17.38 -21.50 1.84
C LEU A 279 17.45 -22.87 1.14
N ILE A 280 17.63 -23.95 1.89
CA ILE A 280 17.67 -25.31 1.34
C ILE A 280 16.28 -25.68 0.76
N LEU A 281 15.21 -25.40 1.50
CA LEU A 281 13.84 -25.64 1.06
C LEU A 281 13.46 -24.77 -0.15
N TYR A 282 13.95 -23.53 -0.23
CA TYR A 282 13.76 -22.67 -1.39
C TYR A 282 14.28 -23.33 -2.67
N ILE A 283 15.52 -23.80 -2.66
CA ILE A 283 16.17 -24.41 -3.83
C ILE A 283 15.48 -25.72 -4.21
N LYS A 284 15.15 -26.57 -3.24
CA LYS A 284 14.60 -27.91 -3.50
C LYS A 284 13.12 -27.90 -3.87
N LEU A 285 12.30 -27.08 -3.24
CA LEU A 285 10.84 -27.18 -3.33
C LEU A 285 10.25 -26.03 -4.16
N VAL A 286 10.69 -24.80 -3.90
CA VAL A 286 10.05 -23.61 -4.48
C VAL A 286 10.46 -23.40 -5.93
N VAL A 287 11.76 -23.47 -6.25
CA VAL A 287 12.27 -23.29 -7.62
C VAL A 287 11.55 -24.19 -8.65
N PRO A 288 11.44 -25.53 -8.46
CA PRO A 288 10.79 -26.38 -9.47
C PRO A 288 9.26 -26.19 -9.56
N HIS A 289 8.57 -25.98 -8.43
CA HIS A 289 7.11 -25.81 -8.44
C HIS A 289 6.65 -24.44 -8.94
N PHE A 290 7.44 -23.39 -8.67
CA PHE A 290 7.14 -22.03 -9.11
C PHE A 290 7.13 -21.92 -10.64
N GLU A 291 8.07 -22.58 -11.33
CA GLU A 291 8.14 -22.57 -12.80
C GLU A 291 6.96 -23.28 -13.47
N ASN A 292 6.46 -24.36 -12.88
CA ASN A 292 5.27 -25.07 -13.39
C ASN A 292 3.99 -24.24 -13.21
N ASN A 293 3.85 -23.56 -12.06
CA ASN A 293 2.68 -22.72 -11.81
C ASN A 293 2.69 -21.41 -12.63
N LEU A 294 3.87 -20.93 -13.03
CA LEU A 294 4.03 -19.79 -13.94
C LEU A 294 3.40 -20.01 -15.32
N GLN A 295 3.27 -21.26 -15.80
CA GLN A 295 2.60 -21.54 -17.08
C GLN A 295 1.08 -21.36 -17.01
N LYS A 296 0.47 -21.49 -15.82
CA LYS A 296 -0.97 -21.25 -15.60
C LYS A 296 -1.36 -19.78 -15.82
N LEU A 297 -0.41 -18.84 -15.66
CA LEU A 297 -0.63 -17.40 -15.92
C LEU A 297 -1.08 -17.11 -17.36
N ASN A 298 -0.65 -17.92 -18.34
CA ASN A 298 -0.96 -17.70 -19.76
C ASN A 298 -2.31 -18.30 -20.19
N ASN A 299 -2.91 -19.20 -19.41
CA ASN A 299 -4.11 -19.95 -19.80
C ASN A 299 -5.42 -19.38 -19.25
N SER A 300 -5.42 -18.13 -18.78
CA SER A 300 -6.61 -17.50 -18.20
C SER A 300 -7.47 -16.83 -19.27
N ALA A 301 -8.17 -17.61 -20.09
CA ALA A 301 -9.31 -17.11 -20.86
C ALA A 301 -10.47 -16.84 -19.87
N GLY A 302 -10.79 -15.56 -19.67
CA GLY A 302 -11.70 -15.09 -18.63
C GLY A 302 -13.10 -15.73 -18.69
N LYS A 303 -13.45 -16.51 -17.67
CA LYS A 303 -14.85 -16.87 -17.38
C LYS A 303 -15.54 -15.68 -16.71
N GLY A 304 -16.08 -14.78 -17.52
CA GLY A 304 -16.94 -13.70 -17.06
C GLY A 304 -18.37 -14.15 -16.79
N GLN A 305 -18.63 -14.93 -15.73
CA GLN A 305 -19.98 -15.04 -15.19
C GLN A 305 -20.23 -13.84 -14.26
N THR A 306 -20.99 -12.87 -14.75
CA THR A 306 -21.45 -11.75 -13.92
C THR A 306 -22.78 -12.11 -13.27
N ASP A 307 -22.78 -12.25 -11.95
CA ASP A 307 -23.95 -12.56 -11.11
C ASP A 307 -25.18 -11.70 -11.44
N SER A 308 -26.31 -12.36 -11.70
CA SER A 308 -27.59 -11.74 -12.03
C SER A 308 -28.11 -10.80 -10.92
N PHE A 309 -27.76 -11.10 -9.66
CA PHE A 309 -28.13 -10.30 -8.49
C PHE A 309 -27.53 -8.89 -8.53
N ARG A 310 -26.25 -8.78 -8.96
CA ARG A 310 -25.53 -7.51 -9.03
C ARG A 310 -26.15 -6.59 -10.08
N LYS A 311 -26.50 -7.13 -11.26
CA LYS A 311 -27.24 -6.39 -12.30
C LYS A 311 -28.60 -5.90 -11.81
N ARG A 312 -29.33 -6.73 -11.05
CA ARG A 312 -30.65 -6.38 -10.50
C ARG A 312 -30.55 -5.25 -9.48
N LEU A 313 -29.56 -5.29 -8.57
CA LEU A 313 -29.30 -4.22 -7.61
C LEU A 313 -28.93 -2.89 -8.31
N HIS A 314 -28.05 -2.95 -9.31
CA HIS A 314 -27.64 -1.77 -10.10
C HIS A 314 -28.80 -1.11 -10.85
N SER A 315 -29.72 -1.91 -11.39
CA SER A 315 -30.91 -1.37 -12.07
C SER A 315 -31.88 -0.67 -11.10
N LYS A 316 -32.05 -1.20 -9.88
CA LYS A 316 -32.92 -0.61 -8.85
C LYS A 316 -32.37 0.71 -8.32
N THR A 317 -31.07 0.80 -8.04
CA THR A 317 -30.45 2.05 -7.53
C THR A 317 -30.45 3.15 -8.59
N ALA A 318 -30.25 2.80 -9.86
CA ALA A 318 -30.35 3.75 -10.98
C ALA A 318 -31.76 4.34 -11.10
N ASN A 319 -32.81 3.52 -10.92
CA ASN A 319 -34.19 3.98 -11.02
C ASN A 319 -34.60 4.89 -9.85
N LEU A 320 -34.08 4.65 -8.65
CA LEU A 320 -34.37 5.46 -7.46
C LEU A 320 -33.66 6.82 -7.46
N LEU A 321 -32.36 6.84 -7.81
CA LEU A 321 -31.54 8.05 -7.68
C LEU A 321 -31.57 8.96 -8.91
N CYS A 322 -31.75 8.43 -10.12
CA CYS A 322 -31.61 9.23 -11.35
C CYS A 322 -32.97 9.71 -11.87
N SER A 323 -33.07 11.01 -12.10
CA SER A 323 -34.31 11.69 -12.48
C SER A 323 -34.63 11.52 -13.98
N SER A 324 -33.61 11.49 -14.85
CA SER A 324 -33.79 11.37 -16.31
C SER A 324 -33.26 10.05 -16.88
N LYS A 325 -33.77 9.65 -18.05
CA LYS A 325 -33.29 8.47 -18.79
C LYS A 325 -31.80 8.60 -19.17
N GLN A 326 -31.37 9.80 -19.57
CA GLN A 326 -29.97 10.10 -19.88
C GLN A 326 -29.07 9.97 -18.63
N GLU A 327 -29.52 10.49 -17.48
CA GLU A 327 -28.78 10.37 -16.21
C GLU A 327 -28.62 8.89 -15.78
N ARG A 328 -29.67 8.07 -15.98
CA ARG A 328 -29.62 6.61 -15.72
C ARG A 328 -28.61 5.90 -16.59
N LEU A 329 -28.51 6.27 -17.87
CA LEU A 329 -27.56 5.67 -18.80
C LEU A 329 -26.11 5.93 -18.35
N PHE A 330 -25.77 7.18 -18.02
CA PHE A 330 -24.43 7.52 -17.53
C PHE A 330 -24.13 6.96 -16.14
N TYR A 331 -25.15 6.82 -15.28
CA TYR A 331 -25.01 6.11 -14.01
C TYR A 331 -24.59 4.65 -14.23
N GLN A 332 -25.30 3.92 -15.10
CA GLN A 332 -24.98 2.51 -15.40
C GLN A 332 -23.63 2.36 -16.11
N PHE A 333 -23.33 3.24 -17.06
CA PHE A 333 -22.04 3.29 -17.75
C PHE A 333 -20.88 3.44 -16.76
N THR A 334 -20.97 4.42 -15.87
CA THR A 334 -19.97 4.67 -14.83
C THR A 334 -19.86 3.49 -13.88
N GLN A 335 -20.98 2.88 -13.49
CA GLN A 335 -21.01 1.71 -12.62
C GLN A 335 -20.28 0.52 -13.24
N ASN A 336 -20.44 0.30 -14.55
CA ASN A 336 -19.81 -0.78 -15.30
C ASN A 336 -18.31 -0.55 -15.45
N ILE A 337 -17.89 0.65 -15.88
CA ILE A 337 -16.47 0.98 -16.00
C ILE A 337 -15.79 0.84 -14.63
N ALA A 338 -16.32 1.49 -13.59
CA ALA A 338 -15.73 1.41 -12.27
C ALA A 338 -15.80 0.00 -11.65
N GLY A 339 -16.64 -0.88 -12.18
CA GLY A 339 -16.75 -2.28 -11.77
C GLY A 339 -15.76 -3.21 -12.44
N ASN A 340 -15.32 -2.88 -13.64
CA ASN A 340 -14.50 -3.76 -14.47
C ASN A 340 -13.08 -3.24 -14.61
N GLU A 341 -12.87 -1.93 -14.57
CA GLU A 341 -11.57 -1.32 -14.77
C GLU A 341 -10.67 -1.56 -13.55
N ARG A 342 -9.70 -2.44 -13.73
CA ARG A 342 -8.76 -2.85 -12.69
C ARG A 342 -7.87 -1.69 -12.25
N LYS A 343 -7.26 -0.98 -13.19
CA LYS A 343 -6.31 0.11 -12.89
C LYS A 343 -6.95 1.21 -12.03
N LEU A 344 -8.23 1.50 -12.27
CA LEU A 344 -9.02 2.41 -11.42
C LEU A 344 -9.15 1.89 -9.99
N LYS A 345 -9.54 0.62 -9.80
CA LYS A 345 -9.65 -0.01 -8.48
C LYS A 345 -8.34 0.00 -7.73
N LEU A 346 -7.22 -0.28 -8.41
CA LEU A 346 -5.89 -0.30 -7.81
C LEU A 346 -5.47 1.07 -7.27
N LYS A 347 -5.90 2.17 -7.90
CA LYS A 347 -5.67 3.52 -7.37
C LYS A 347 -6.67 3.92 -6.30
N LEU A 348 -7.91 3.46 -6.41
CA LEU A 348 -9.00 3.82 -5.50
C LEU A 348 -8.93 3.07 -4.17
N TYR A 349 -8.66 1.77 -4.18
CA TYR A 349 -8.74 0.91 -2.98
C TYR A 349 -7.79 1.27 -1.85
N PRO A 350 -6.51 1.66 -2.08
CA PRO A 350 -5.67 2.16 -1.00
C PRO A 350 -6.29 3.37 -0.28
N SER A 351 -6.85 4.33 -1.04
CA SER A 351 -7.49 5.51 -0.46
C SER A 351 -8.77 5.17 0.32
N LEU A 352 -9.56 4.19 -0.16
CA LEU A 352 -10.73 3.69 0.57
C LEU A 352 -10.31 2.93 1.85
N ALA A 353 -9.27 2.10 1.79
CA ALA A 353 -8.77 1.41 2.96
C ALA A 353 -8.28 2.38 4.04
N PHE A 354 -7.54 3.43 3.64
CA PHE A 354 -7.17 4.49 4.57
C PHE A 354 -8.37 5.24 5.12
N ALA A 355 -9.36 5.59 4.28
CA ALA A 355 -10.59 6.21 4.75
C ALA A 355 -11.32 5.35 5.80
N ALA A 356 -11.25 4.01 5.66
CA ALA A 356 -11.84 3.08 6.61
C ALA A 356 -11.09 3.00 7.94
N VAL A 357 -9.76 2.97 7.91
CA VAL A 357 -8.96 2.67 9.11
C VAL A 357 -8.59 3.93 9.91
N MET A 358 -8.45 5.09 9.25
CA MET A 358 -8.00 6.34 9.88
C MET A 358 -8.77 6.76 11.14
N PRO A 359 -10.11 6.71 11.20
CA PRO A 359 -10.85 7.08 12.42
C PRO A 359 -10.44 6.25 13.64
N PHE A 360 -10.14 4.97 13.43
CA PHE A 360 -9.81 4.04 14.50
C PHE A 360 -8.36 4.18 14.98
N ILE A 361 -7.45 4.63 14.11
CA ILE A 361 -6.05 4.89 14.49
C ILE A 361 -5.96 5.96 15.59
N PHE A 362 -6.81 7.00 15.54
CA PHE A 362 -6.90 8.00 16.61
C PHE A 362 -7.51 7.43 17.89
N MET A 363 -8.49 6.53 17.79
CA MET A 363 -9.05 5.81 18.94
C MET A 363 -8.03 4.94 19.64
N LEU A 364 -7.05 4.38 18.90
CA LEU A 364 -5.97 3.65 19.54
C LEU A 364 -5.28 4.54 20.58
N GLY A 365 -5.19 5.86 20.39
CA GLY A 365 -4.57 6.78 21.33
C GLY A 365 -5.21 6.79 22.72
N ALA A 366 -6.45 6.33 22.86
CA ALA A 366 -7.14 6.19 24.14
C ALA A 366 -6.60 5.05 25.02
N PHE A 367 -5.85 4.11 24.44
CA PHE A 367 -5.26 2.99 25.16
C PHE A 367 -4.02 3.48 25.94
N ASN A 368 -4.25 3.88 27.19
CA ASN A 368 -3.22 4.22 28.17
C ASN A 368 -2.83 3.01 29.02
N ASN A 369 -1.57 2.98 29.48
CA ASN A 369 -1.04 1.93 30.33
C ASN A 369 -1.81 1.87 31.66
N GLY A 370 -2.42 0.72 31.98
CA GLY A 370 -3.10 0.46 33.26
C GLY A 370 -4.64 0.45 33.22
N GLN A 371 -5.28 0.82 32.10
CA GLN A 371 -6.73 0.72 31.97
C GLN A 371 -7.15 -0.66 31.44
N THR A 372 -8.25 -1.18 31.98
CA THR A 372 -8.91 -2.36 31.39
C THR A 372 -9.59 -2.00 30.06
N ILE A 373 -9.77 -2.98 29.17
CA ILE A 373 -10.42 -2.79 27.87
C ILE A 373 -11.81 -2.13 28.03
N ALA A 374 -12.55 -2.50 29.09
CA ALA A 374 -13.85 -1.91 29.40
C ALA A 374 -13.75 -0.40 29.72
N GLN A 375 -12.77 0.00 30.53
CA GLN A 375 -12.52 1.42 30.85
C GLN A 375 -12.08 2.21 29.63
N THR A 376 -11.26 1.61 28.75
CA THR A 376 -10.85 2.25 27.50
C THR A 376 -12.04 2.44 26.55
N ILE A 377 -12.92 1.44 26.41
CA ILE A 377 -14.14 1.57 25.61
C ILE A 377 -15.05 2.66 26.19
N GLN A 378 -15.19 2.73 27.52
CA GLN A 378 -15.97 3.79 28.16
C GLN A 378 -15.36 5.18 27.91
N ASN A 379 -14.03 5.33 28.02
CA ASN A 379 -13.33 6.57 27.68
C ASN A 379 -13.47 6.96 26.20
N ILE A 380 -13.54 5.98 25.30
CA ILE A 380 -13.79 6.22 23.88
C ILE A 380 -15.23 6.67 23.65
N SER A 381 -16.18 6.04 24.35
CA SER A 381 -17.62 6.35 24.29
C SER A 381 -17.94 7.75 24.82
N ASP A 382 -17.30 8.16 25.93
CA ASP A 382 -17.51 9.48 26.53
C ASP A 382 -16.67 10.57 25.86
N GLY A 383 -15.59 10.19 25.16
CA GLY A 383 -14.66 11.10 24.52
C GLY A 383 -15.05 11.56 23.11
N PRO A 384 -14.34 12.56 22.55
CA PRO A 384 -14.60 13.13 21.23
C PRO A 384 -14.04 12.27 20.08
N TYR A 385 -13.89 10.96 20.25
CA TYR A 385 -13.21 10.12 19.26
C TYR A 385 -14.01 9.91 17.96
N HIS A 386 -15.32 10.13 18.00
CA HIS A 386 -16.19 10.07 16.82
C HIS A 386 -15.87 11.15 15.77
N PHE A 387 -15.24 12.27 16.17
CA PHE A 387 -14.72 13.28 15.24
C PHE A 387 -13.63 12.71 14.30
N GLY A 388 -13.03 11.56 14.64
CA GLY A 388 -12.13 10.84 13.74
C GLY A 388 -12.76 10.50 12.37
N LEU A 389 -14.09 10.39 12.27
CA LEU A 389 -14.80 10.18 11.00
C LEU A 389 -14.62 11.33 9.99
N TYR A 390 -14.22 12.53 10.42
CA TYR A 390 -13.87 13.61 9.47
C TYR A 390 -12.64 13.26 8.60
N PHE A 391 -11.76 12.38 9.07
CA PHE A 391 -10.69 11.84 8.22
C PHE A 391 -11.23 10.92 7.11
N THR A 392 -12.26 10.12 7.41
CA THR A 392 -12.98 9.34 6.38
C THR A 392 -13.61 10.28 5.36
N VAL A 393 -14.22 11.37 5.81
CA VAL A 393 -14.87 12.36 4.93
C VAL A 393 -13.90 12.92 3.89
N ILE A 394 -12.75 13.42 4.32
CA ILE A 394 -11.80 14.04 3.39
C ILE A 394 -11.19 13.01 2.42
N MET A 395 -10.86 11.82 2.90
CA MET A 395 -10.30 10.76 2.06
C MET A 395 -11.32 10.33 1.01
N LEU A 396 -12.57 10.09 1.41
CA LEU A 396 -13.67 9.78 0.49
C LEU A 396 -13.92 10.92 -0.51
N GLY A 397 -13.93 12.17 -0.05
CA GLY A 397 -14.12 13.33 -0.93
C GLY A 397 -13.05 13.44 -2.01
N SER A 398 -11.78 13.16 -1.67
CA SER A 398 -10.67 13.22 -2.61
C SER A 398 -10.78 12.19 -3.75
N THR A 399 -11.44 11.06 -3.51
CA THR A 399 -11.57 9.98 -4.50
C THR A 399 -12.37 10.37 -5.75
N VAL A 400 -13.21 11.41 -5.67
CA VAL A 400 -13.97 11.92 -6.82
C VAL A 400 -13.07 12.43 -7.94
N GLN A 401 -11.84 12.84 -7.65
CA GLN A 401 -10.88 13.27 -8.67
C GLN A 401 -10.45 12.13 -9.61
N LEU A 402 -10.55 10.88 -9.18
CA LEU A 402 -10.24 9.71 -10.02
C LEU A 402 -11.33 9.45 -11.07
N LEU A 403 -12.51 10.08 -10.96
CA LEU A 403 -13.61 9.89 -11.89
C LEU A 403 -13.27 10.34 -13.32
N SER A 404 -12.37 11.31 -13.49
CA SER A 404 -11.93 11.75 -14.84
C SER A 404 -10.88 10.84 -15.47
N THR A 405 -10.41 9.81 -14.74
CA THR A 405 -9.27 8.99 -15.16
C THR A 405 -9.67 7.59 -15.62
N SER A 406 -9.05 7.09 -16.70
CA SER A 406 -9.23 5.72 -17.19
C SER A 406 -8.00 5.21 -17.93
N GLU A 407 -7.82 3.90 -17.95
CA GLU A 407 -6.85 3.19 -18.77
C GLU A 407 -7.20 3.30 -20.25
N ASN A 408 -8.49 3.24 -20.58
CA ASN A 408 -9.02 3.34 -21.94
C ASN A 408 -9.52 4.76 -22.23
N TYR A 409 -8.78 5.77 -21.76
CA TYR A 409 -9.15 7.18 -21.85
C TYR A 409 -9.45 7.65 -23.28
N ARG A 410 -8.79 7.05 -24.29
CA ARG A 410 -9.05 7.35 -25.71
C ARG A 410 -10.50 7.11 -26.10
N GLY A 411 -11.19 6.18 -25.45
CA GLY A 411 -12.62 5.89 -25.68
C GLY A 411 -13.57 7.03 -25.31
N ALA A 412 -13.09 8.04 -24.59
CA ALA A 412 -13.89 9.22 -24.25
C ALA A 412 -14.28 10.08 -25.47
N TRP A 413 -13.73 9.80 -26.67
CA TRP A 413 -14.20 10.41 -27.93
C TRP A 413 -15.71 10.24 -28.13
N ILE A 414 -16.30 9.17 -27.59
CA ILE A 414 -17.74 8.88 -27.72
C ILE A 414 -18.62 9.99 -27.14
N TYR A 415 -18.13 10.73 -26.13
CA TYR A 415 -18.89 11.85 -25.56
C TYR A 415 -19.07 12.99 -26.56
N ARG A 416 -18.17 13.13 -27.54
CA ARG A 416 -18.22 14.19 -28.56
C ARG A 416 -19.27 13.93 -29.64
N THR A 417 -19.65 12.68 -29.84
CA THR A 417 -20.61 12.27 -30.89
C THR A 417 -22.02 12.07 -30.36
N LEU A 418 -22.24 12.21 -29.04
CA LEU A 418 -23.55 12.02 -28.44
C LEU A 418 -24.42 13.28 -28.65
N PRO A 419 -25.67 13.14 -29.13
CA PRO A 419 -26.58 14.26 -29.29
C PRO A 419 -27.15 14.68 -27.91
N LEU A 420 -26.35 15.43 -27.14
CA LEU A 420 -26.71 15.91 -25.80
C LEU A 420 -26.70 17.43 -25.75
N ASP A 421 -27.85 18.02 -25.43
CA ASP A 421 -28.01 19.47 -25.31
C ASP A 421 -27.18 20.07 -24.17
N SER A 422 -26.86 19.27 -23.14
CA SER A 422 -26.02 19.70 -22.02
C SER A 422 -25.16 18.57 -21.45
N PRO A 423 -23.99 18.89 -20.85
CA PRO A 423 -23.13 17.89 -20.21
C PRO A 423 -23.63 17.44 -18.82
N VAL A 424 -24.66 18.10 -18.28
CA VAL A 424 -25.16 17.89 -16.91
C VAL A 424 -25.56 16.42 -16.63
N PRO A 425 -26.29 15.71 -17.52
CA PRO A 425 -26.67 14.32 -17.28
C PRO A 425 -25.46 13.38 -17.13
N ILE A 426 -24.36 13.67 -17.85
CA ILE A 426 -23.11 12.90 -17.78
C ILE A 426 -22.52 12.99 -16.38
N PHE A 427 -22.25 14.22 -15.93
CA PHE A 427 -21.63 14.47 -14.64
C PHE A 427 -22.50 14.01 -13.47
N LYS A 428 -23.82 14.27 -13.53
CA LYS A 428 -24.75 13.91 -12.46
C LYS A 428 -24.89 12.40 -12.33
N GLY A 429 -25.01 11.69 -13.45
CA GLY A 429 -25.05 10.23 -13.48
C GLY A 429 -23.76 9.60 -12.96
N ALA A 430 -22.61 10.11 -13.43
CA ALA A 430 -21.30 9.61 -13.02
C ALA A 430 -21.01 9.84 -11.53
N LEU A 431 -21.25 11.06 -11.02
CA LEU A 431 -21.02 11.38 -9.61
C LEU A 431 -21.93 10.54 -8.69
N LYS A 432 -23.21 10.40 -9.01
CA LYS A 432 -24.14 9.56 -8.23
C LYS A 432 -23.74 8.08 -8.23
N SER A 433 -23.31 7.56 -9.38
CA SER A 433 -22.82 6.18 -9.48
C SER A 433 -21.62 5.96 -8.57
N PHE A 434 -20.66 6.88 -8.62
CA PHE A 434 -19.45 6.81 -7.81
C PHE A 434 -19.75 6.89 -6.31
N ILE A 435 -20.62 7.84 -5.90
CA ILE A 435 -21.08 7.99 -4.52
C ILE A 435 -21.75 6.71 -4.01
N MET A 436 -22.70 6.17 -4.76
CA MET A 436 -23.46 4.98 -4.36
C MET A 436 -22.61 3.71 -4.32
N LYS A 437 -21.58 3.61 -5.16
CA LYS A 437 -20.76 2.40 -5.27
C LYS A 437 -19.66 2.33 -4.23
N PHE A 438 -18.98 3.45 -3.95
CA PHE A 438 -17.77 3.45 -3.11
C PHE A 438 -17.93 4.25 -1.83
N ILE A 439 -18.52 5.44 -1.92
CA ILE A 439 -18.51 6.41 -0.81
C ILE A 439 -19.53 6.04 0.26
N ILE A 440 -20.80 5.86 -0.11
CA ILE A 440 -21.88 5.54 0.84
C ILE A 440 -21.64 4.19 1.53
N PRO A 441 -21.34 3.08 0.82
CA PRO A 441 -21.13 1.79 1.48
C PRO A 441 -19.98 1.83 2.48
N LEU A 442 -18.87 2.50 2.14
CA LEU A 442 -17.73 2.60 3.04
C LEU A 442 -18.03 3.50 4.24
N TYR A 443 -18.68 4.65 4.01
CA TYR A 443 -19.08 5.54 5.08
C TYR A 443 -19.99 4.83 6.08
N LEU A 444 -21.03 4.13 5.60
CA LEU A 444 -21.92 3.34 6.45
C LEU A 444 -21.18 2.26 7.23
N PHE A 445 -20.25 1.55 6.58
CA PHE A 445 -19.41 0.56 7.26
C PHE A 445 -18.61 1.20 8.41
N THR A 446 -17.94 2.32 8.16
CA THR A 446 -17.19 3.04 9.22
C THR A 446 -18.09 3.59 10.31
N SER A 447 -19.26 4.11 9.96
CA SER A 447 -20.24 4.64 10.92
C SER A 447 -20.78 3.55 11.82
N ILE A 448 -21.14 2.38 11.27
CA ILE A 448 -21.59 1.23 12.07
C ILE A 448 -20.52 0.81 13.06
N MET A 449 -19.26 0.72 12.63
CA MET A 449 -18.14 0.37 13.51
C MET A 449 -17.95 1.41 14.63
N VAL A 450 -18.08 2.70 14.34
CA VAL A 450 -18.01 3.75 15.37
C VAL A 450 -19.20 3.68 16.34
N ILE A 451 -20.42 3.40 15.87
CA ILE A 451 -21.60 3.23 16.73
C ILE A 451 -21.43 2.03 17.68
N LEU A 452 -20.83 0.93 17.19
CA LEU A 452 -20.56 -0.25 18.02
C LEU A 452 -19.54 0.03 19.14
N ILE A 453 -18.59 0.95 18.92
CA ILE A 453 -17.54 1.28 19.88
C ILE A 453 -17.97 2.42 20.84
N ALA A 454 -18.58 3.48 20.30
CA ALA A 454 -18.90 4.70 21.04
C ALA A 454 -20.38 4.81 21.46
N GLY A 455 -21.21 3.82 21.12
CA GLY A 455 -22.62 3.76 21.49
C GLY A 455 -23.56 4.59 20.60
N SER A 456 -24.87 4.48 20.88
CA SER A 456 -25.95 5.11 20.11
C SER A 456 -26.01 6.64 20.25
N ARG A 457 -25.34 7.21 21.27
CA ARG A 457 -25.27 8.66 21.51
C ARG A 457 -24.70 9.43 20.32
N VAL A 458 -23.81 8.80 19.55
CA VAL A 458 -23.06 9.40 18.44
C VAL A 458 -23.86 9.43 17.12
N ILE A 459 -25.06 8.83 17.07
CA ILE A 459 -25.88 8.77 15.85
C ILE A 459 -26.17 10.16 15.25
N PRO A 460 -26.59 11.18 16.03
CA PRO A 460 -26.83 12.51 15.49
C PRO A 460 -25.57 13.15 14.90
N ASP A 461 -24.41 12.96 15.55
CA ASP A 461 -23.11 13.43 15.05
C ASP A 461 -22.73 12.76 13.72
N ILE A 462 -22.98 11.45 13.58
CA ILE A 462 -22.76 10.73 12.32
C ILE A 462 -23.64 11.29 11.20
N ILE A 463 -24.91 11.58 11.48
CA ILE A 463 -25.82 12.18 10.47
C ILE A 463 -25.28 13.54 10.01
N LEU A 464 -24.78 14.36 10.94
CA LEU A 464 -24.15 15.64 10.61
C LEU A 464 -22.87 15.45 9.77
N ILE A 465 -22.01 14.51 10.16
CA ILE A 465 -20.76 14.20 9.44
C ILE A 465 -21.06 13.72 8.01
N PHE A 466 -22.15 12.97 7.81
CA PHE A 466 -22.60 12.57 6.48
C PHE A 466 -23.02 13.77 5.62
N ALA A 467 -23.75 14.73 6.19
CA ALA A 467 -24.10 15.97 5.49
C ALA A 467 -22.84 16.77 5.12
N ASN A 468 -21.88 16.88 6.05
CA ASN A 468 -20.59 17.52 5.83
C ASN A 468 -19.76 16.79 4.77
N MET A 469 -19.84 15.46 4.70
CA MET A 469 -19.21 14.68 3.64
C MET A 469 -19.73 15.08 2.25
N MET A 470 -21.05 15.24 2.11
CA MET A 470 -21.63 15.69 0.85
C MET A 470 -21.18 17.10 0.48
N ILE A 471 -21.05 18.01 1.46
CA ILE A 471 -20.52 19.37 1.25
C ILE A 471 -19.08 19.30 0.72
N VAL A 472 -18.19 18.59 1.42
CA VAL A 472 -16.76 18.47 1.05
C VAL A 472 -16.62 17.85 -0.34
N LEU A 473 -17.37 16.78 -0.62
CA LEU A 473 -17.38 16.12 -1.91
C LEU A 473 -17.79 17.07 -3.03
N LEU A 474 -18.88 17.82 -2.84
CA LEU A 474 -19.36 18.78 -3.84
C LEU A 474 -18.42 19.98 -3.98
N PHE A 475 -17.79 20.42 -2.90
CA PHE A 475 -16.76 21.44 -2.93
C PHE A 475 -15.56 21.01 -3.80
N ILE A 476 -15.04 19.79 -3.59
CA ILE A 476 -13.96 19.23 -4.40
C ILE A 476 -14.41 19.10 -5.86
N PHE A 477 -15.62 18.58 -6.11
CA PHE A 477 -16.15 18.44 -7.46
C PHE A 477 -16.32 19.78 -8.19
N LYS A 478 -16.77 20.82 -7.49
CA LYS A 478 -17.02 22.15 -8.05
C LYS A 478 -15.73 22.92 -8.32
N THR A 479 -14.74 22.80 -7.44
CA THR A 479 -13.43 23.44 -7.59
C THR A 479 -12.51 22.69 -8.55
N SER A 480 -12.78 21.40 -8.80
CA SER A 480 -12.07 20.60 -9.80
C SER A 480 -12.29 21.10 -11.22
N LYS A 481 -11.31 20.86 -12.11
CA LYS A 481 -11.48 21.11 -13.55
C LYS A 481 -12.66 20.28 -14.02
N ARG A 482 -13.56 20.86 -14.82
CA ARG A 482 -14.76 20.18 -15.32
C ARG A 482 -14.38 19.24 -16.47
N GLU A 483 -13.74 18.15 -16.11
CA GLU A 483 -13.26 17.12 -17.03
C GLU A 483 -14.30 16.02 -17.18
N LEU A 484 -14.54 15.57 -18.41
CA LEU A 484 -15.46 14.46 -18.65
C LEU A 484 -15.02 13.20 -17.88
N PRO A 485 -15.96 12.39 -17.36
CA PRO A 485 -15.63 11.12 -16.71
C PRO A 485 -14.83 10.22 -17.65
N PHE A 486 -13.76 9.60 -17.14
CA PHE A 486 -12.91 8.66 -17.88
C PHE A 486 -12.18 9.23 -19.11
N TYR A 487 -11.95 10.55 -19.16
CA TYR A 487 -11.31 11.24 -20.30
C TYR A 487 -9.77 11.23 -20.29
N LYS A 488 -9.13 11.14 -19.14
CA LYS A 488 -7.66 11.27 -19.00
C LYS A 488 -6.98 9.97 -18.63
N ASP A 489 -5.72 9.81 -19.07
CA ASP A 489 -4.86 8.80 -18.47
C ASP A 489 -4.55 9.19 -17.02
N PHE A 490 -4.36 8.17 -16.21
CA PHE A 490 -3.94 8.19 -14.82
C PHE A 490 -2.62 8.92 -14.55
N GLN A 491 -1.86 9.30 -15.58
CA GLN A 491 -0.62 10.08 -15.49
C GLN A 491 -0.90 11.58 -15.29
N PHE A 492 -2.03 12.08 -15.82
CA PHE A 492 -2.38 13.51 -15.78
C PHE A 492 -3.10 13.94 -14.50
N THR A 493 -3.43 13.00 -13.59
CA THR A 493 -4.02 13.31 -12.28
C THR A 493 -3.05 14.04 -11.35
N GLN A 494 -1.77 14.16 -11.73
CA GLN A 494 -0.71 14.76 -10.94
C GLN A 494 -0.44 16.24 -11.28
N ASP A 495 -1.41 16.93 -11.85
CA ASP A 495 -1.39 18.40 -11.90
C ASP A 495 -1.29 18.93 -10.46
N GLY A 496 -0.28 19.77 -10.15
CA GLY A 496 -0.11 20.38 -8.82
C GLY A 496 -1.35 21.15 -8.33
N SER A 497 -2.19 21.61 -9.26
CA SER A 497 -3.50 22.20 -8.97
C SER A 497 -4.51 21.23 -8.34
N GLN A 498 -4.45 19.93 -8.66
CA GLN A 498 -5.31 18.91 -8.02
C GLN A 498 -4.87 18.66 -6.58
N ALA A 499 -3.56 18.52 -6.34
CA ALA A 499 -3.00 18.38 -5.01
C ALA A 499 -3.32 19.60 -4.12
N GLY A 500 -3.20 20.81 -4.66
CA GLY A 500 -3.59 22.05 -3.96
C GLY A 500 -5.07 22.10 -3.58
N ARG A 501 -5.97 21.55 -4.42
CA ARG A 501 -7.41 21.48 -4.11
C ARG A 501 -7.73 20.45 -3.02
N VAL A 502 -7.07 19.29 -3.05
CA VAL A 502 -7.18 18.31 -1.95
C VAL A 502 -6.65 18.94 -0.66
N PHE A 503 -5.52 19.64 -0.72
CA PHE A 503 -4.98 20.37 0.42
C PHE A 503 -5.95 21.43 0.97
N LEU A 504 -6.58 22.22 0.10
CA LEU A 504 -7.61 23.18 0.51
C LEU A 504 -8.81 22.50 1.18
N SER A 505 -9.18 21.30 0.73
CA SER A 505 -10.27 20.53 1.33
C SER A 505 -9.98 20.09 2.78
N PHE A 506 -8.71 20.02 3.22
CA PHE A 506 -8.36 19.80 4.63
C PHE A 506 -8.83 20.96 5.50
N PHE A 507 -8.61 22.20 5.07
CA PHE A 507 -9.08 23.38 5.81
C PHE A 507 -10.60 23.46 5.86
N VAL A 508 -11.28 23.16 4.75
CA VAL A 508 -12.75 23.13 4.70
C VAL A 508 -13.30 22.06 5.64
N THR A 509 -12.73 20.85 5.61
CA THR A 509 -13.14 19.75 6.50
C THR A 509 -12.85 20.09 7.96
N GLY A 510 -11.69 20.67 8.26
CA GLY A 510 -11.33 21.13 9.60
C GLY A 510 -12.24 22.23 10.12
N ALA A 511 -12.63 23.19 9.27
CA ALA A 511 -13.60 24.23 9.61
C ALA A 511 -14.99 23.65 9.92
N LEU A 512 -15.47 22.70 9.11
CA LEU A 512 -16.74 22.00 9.37
C LEU A 512 -16.69 21.20 10.67
N ALA A 513 -15.58 20.53 10.96
CA ALA A 513 -15.36 19.83 12.22
C ALA A 513 -15.32 20.79 13.42
N GLY A 514 -14.67 21.94 13.27
CA GLY A 514 -14.64 22.99 14.29
C GLY A 514 -16.02 23.59 14.56
N ILE A 515 -16.80 23.88 13.52
CA ILE A 515 -18.19 24.36 13.64
C ILE A 515 -19.05 23.30 14.33
N HIS A 516 -18.90 22.03 13.95
CA HIS A 516 -19.57 20.91 14.62
C HIS A 516 -19.22 20.87 16.11
N PHE A 517 -17.93 20.94 16.45
CA PHE A 517 -17.50 20.96 17.85
C PHE A 517 -18.08 22.16 18.64
N LEU A 518 -17.99 23.38 18.12
CA LEU A 518 -18.51 24.58 18.78
C LEU A 518 -20.05 24.51 18.97
N LEU A 519 -20.78 24.06 17.96
CA LEU A 519 -22.23 23.96 18.04
C LEU A 519 -22.70 22.76 18.86
N SER A 520 -21.86 21.74 19.05
CA SER A 520 -22.16 20.62 19.95
C SER A 520 -22.20 21.03 21.43
N MET A 521 -21.60 22.18 21.79
CA MET A 521 -21.68 22.74 23.14
C MET A 521 -23.04 23.39 23.46
N LEU A 522 -23.85 23.68 22.45
CA LEU A 522 -25.17 24.29 22.59
C LEU A 522 -26.26 23.22 22.54
N SER A 523 -27.26 23.27 23.42
CA SER A 523 -28.32 22.25 23.54
C SER A 523 -29.11 22.01 22.24
N PHE A 524 -29.33 23.04 21.42
CA PHE A 524 -29.97 22.93 20.10
C PHE A 524 -29.01 23.07 18.91
N GLY A 525 -27.71 23.28 19.17
CA GLY A 525 -26.74 23.59 18.13
C GLY A 525 -26.52 22.44 17.15
N LEU A 526 -26.58 21.19 17.62
CA LEU A 526 -26.38 20.01 16.77
C LEU A 526 -27.50 19.83 15.74
N VAL A 527 -28.76 19.93 16.16
CA VAL A 527 -29.93 19.79 15.26
C VAL A 527 -29.98 20.94 14.25
N ALA A 528 -29.71 22.17 14.70
CA ALA A 528 -29.61 23.32 13.82
C ALA A 528 -28.49 23.15 12.79
N ASN A 529 -27.34 22.60 13.19
CA ASN A 529 -26.22 22.32 12.29
C ASN A 529 -26.54 21.24 11.26
N ILE A 530 -27.26 20.17 11.64
CA ILE A 530 -27.73 19.15 10.68
C ILE A 530 -28.63 19.78 9.62
N ALA A 531 -29.59 20.60 10.04
CA ALA A 531 -30.49 21.29 9.11
C ALA A 531 -29.71 22.22 8.17
N ALA A 532 -28.82 23.07 8.73
CA ALA A 532 -28.00 23.99 7.95
C ALA A 532 -27.09 23.26 6.96
N SER A 533 -26.37 22.23 7.40
CA SER A 533 -25.46 21.43 6.56
C SER A 533 -26.22 20.71 5.45
N THR A 534 -27.42 20.20 5.74
CA THR A 534 -28.27 19.58 4.72
C THR A 534 -28.72 20.61 3.68
N ILE A 535 -29.16 21.80 4.10
CA ILE A 535 -29.56 22.89 3.18
C ILE A 535 -28.36 23.31 2.31
N ILE A 536 -27.19 23.52 2.91
CA ILE A 536 -25.96 23.87 2.19
C ILE A 536 -25.61 22.80 1.16
N SER A 537 -25.72 21.51 1.52
CA SER A 537 -25.44 20.41 0.59
C SER A 537 -26.39 20.42 -0.63
N VAL A 538 -27.69 20.72 -0.42
CA VAL A 538 -28.69 20.81 -1.50
C VAL A 538 -28.43 22.02 -2.39
N LEU A 539 -28.09 23.17 -1.81
CA LEU A 539 -27.74 24.38 -2.55
C LEU A 539 -26.46 24.19 -3.36
N LEU A 540 -25.44 23.58 -2.77
CA LEU A 540 -24.19 23.23 -3.46
C LEU A 540 -24.43 22.23 -4.58
N TRP A 541 -25.32 21.25 -4.39
CA TRP A 541 -25.68 20.31 -5.45
C TRP A 541 -26.28 21.08 -6.63
N ARG A 542 -27.31 21.90 -6.40
CA ARG A 542 -27.94 22.71 -7.45
C ARG A 542 -26.94 23.66 -8.15
N SER A 543 -26.04 24.29 -7.39
CA SER A 543 -25.01 25.18 -7.93
C SER A 543 -23.95 24.45 -8.75
N SER A 544 -23.59 23.22 -8.35
CA SER A 544 -22.50 22.45 -8.98
C SER A 544 -22.84 21.96 -10.38
N PHE A 545 -24.14 21.83 -10.70
CA PHE A 545 -24.65 21.30 -11.97
C PHE A 545 -25.19 22.36 -12.94
N LYS A 546 -24.81 23.63 -12.78
CA LYS A 546 -25.00 24.68 -13.81
C LYS A 546 -23.84 24.65 -14.81
N LEU A 547 -23.84 23.69 -15.74
CA LEU A 547 -22.73 23.43 -16.68
C LEU A 547 -23.18 23.59 -18.14
N THR A 548 -22.35 24.28 -18.92
CA THR A 548 -22.44 24.37 -20.39
C THR A 548 -21.20 23.74 -21.01
N TRP A 549 -21.28 23.33 -22.27
CA TRP A 549 -20.17 22.66 -22.98
C TRP A 549 -18.89 23.52 -23.03
N ASP A 550 -19.00 24.84 -23.06
CA ASP A 550 -17.86 25.78 -23.09
C ASP A 550 -16.97 25.71 -21.85
N LYS A 551 -17.53 25.24 -20.73
CA LYS A 551 -16.82 25.14 -19.44
C LYS A 551 -16.22 23.76 -19.20
N VAL A 552 -16.44 22.81 -20.11
CA VAL A 552 -16.03 21.41 -19.96
C VAL A 552 -14.76 21.17 -20.80
N SER A 553 -13.72 20.63 -20.17
CA SER A 553 -12.52 20.19 -20.89
C SER A 553 -12.70 18.74 -21.35
N TYR A 554 -12.43 18.50 -22.63
CA TYR A 554 -12.64 17.24 -23.34
C TYR A 554 -11.54 16.94 -24.34
#